data_AF-T0T9D1-F1
#
_entry.id   AF-T0T9D1-F1
#
_cell.length_a   1.000
_cell.length_b   1.000
_cell.length_c   1.000
_cell.angle_alpha   90.00
_cell.angle_beta   90.00
_cell.angle_gamma   90.00
#
_symmetry.space_group_name_H-M   'P 1'
#
loop_
_entity.id
_entity.type
_entity.pdbx_description
1 polymer ?
#
loop_
_entity_poly.entity_id
_entity_poly.type
_entity_poly.pdbx_seq_one_letter_code
_entity_poly.pdbx_strand_id
1 'polypeptide(L)' 'MMTQMCVDSTTRAAKELGFQPVLISDATATKDLIFENKKVLAENVQISFLSALQNFAQVLTADQFLKG' A
#
# COMPACT_ATOMS: atom_id res chain seq x y z
N MET A 1 1.88 8.37 4.90
CA MET A 1 0.47 8.35 4.44
C MET A 1 -0.11 6.97 4.76
N MET A 2 -1.39 6.84 5.11
CA MET A 2 -1.99 5.55 5.49
C MET A 2 -2.12 4.59 4.29
N THR A 3 -1.50 3.42 4.38
CA THR A 3 -1.45 2.41 3.31
C THR A 3 -2.84 2.02 2.79
N GLN A 4 -3.76 1.72 3.71
CA GLN A 4 -5.11 1.25 3.41
C GLN A 4 -6.09 2.35 2.97
N MET A 5 -5.71 3.62 3.11
CA MET A 5 -6.59 4.75 2.81
C MET A 5 -6.09 5.46 1.55
N CYS A 6 -5.35 6.54 1.73
CA CYS A 6 -4.94 7.41 0.64
C CYS A 6 -3.94 6.72 -0.30
N VAL A 7 -3.03 5.89 0.20
CA VAL A 7 -2.06 5.19 -0.66
C VAL A 7 -2.77 4.18 -1.56
N ASP A 8 -3.66 3.34 -1.01
CA ASP A 8 -4.46 2.39 -1.81
C ASP A 8 -5.33 3.11 -2.84
N SER A 9 -6.07 4.13 -2.41
CA SER A 9 -6.96 4.90 -3.29
C SER A 9 -6.20 5.57 -4.44
N THR A 10 -5.10 6.28 -4.14
CA THR A 10 -4.31 6.98 -5.16
C THR A 10 -3.58 6.00 -6.08
N THR A 11 -3.08 4.88 -5.57
CA THR A 11 -2.36 3.89 -6.39
C THR A 11 -3.28 3.26 -7.43
N ARG A 12 -4.50 2.86 -7.02
CA ARG A 12 -5.51 2.33 -7.93
C ARG A 12 -5.95 3.36 -8.96
N ALA A 13 -6.29 4.58 -8.52
CA ALA A 13 -6.70 5.66 -9.41
C ALA A 13 -5.61 6.01 -10.43
N ALA A 14 -4.34 6.07 -10.01
CA ALA A 14 -3.22 6.32 -10.91
C ALA A 14 -3.10 5.24 -11.99
N LYS A 15 -3.27 3.95 -11.64
CA LYS A 15 -3.28 2.85 -12.60
C LYS A 15 -4.44 2.98 -13.60
N GLU A 16 -5.64 3.29 -13.11
CA GLU A 16 -6.85 3.49 -13.95
C GLU A 16 -6.70 4.66 -14.92
N LEU A 17 -5.99 5.71 -14.52
CA LEU A 17 -5.64 6.85 -15.37
C LEU A 17 -4.50 6.55 -16.37
N GLY A 18 -3.97 5.32 -16.39
CA GLY A 18 -2.94 4.88 -17.34
C GLY A 18 -1.50 5.13 -16.91
N PHE A 19 -1.25 5.57 -15.67
CA PHE A 19 0.10 5.69 -15.13
C PHE A 19 0.69 4.29 -14.79
N GLN A 20 1.99 4.26 -14.53
CA GLN A 20 2.71 3.07 -14.05
C GLN A 20 3.23 3.37 -12.62
N PRO A 21 2.41 3.19 -11.58
CA PRO A 21 2.80 3.60 -10.24
C PRO A 21 3.91 2.71 -9.69
N VAL A 22 4.84 3.33 -8.98
CA VAL A 22 5.82 2.64 -8.12
C VAL A 22 5.45 2.97 -6.68
N LEU A 23 5.22 1.94 -5.86
CA LEU A 23 4.86 2.07 -4.46
C LEU A 23 6.03 1.61 -3.59
N ILE A 24 6.52 2.50 -2.74
CA ILE A 24 7.63 2.25 -1.82
C ILE A 24 7.08 1.70 -0.50
N SER A 25 7.14 0.38 -0.31
CA SER A 25 6.40 -0.35 0.72
C SER A 25 6.82 0.01 2.15
N ASP A 26 8.12 0.16 2.38
CA ASP A 26 8.75 0.55 3.64
C ASP A 26 8.72 2.06 3.92
N ALA A 27 8.21 2.86 2.97
CA ALA A 27 7.94 4.29 3.15
C ALA A 27 6.46 4.61 3.41
N THR A 28 5.64 3.58 3.64
CA THR A 28 4.22 3.70 3.98
C THR A 28 3.94 3.16 5.39
N ALA A 29 2.83 3.56 5.98
CA ALA A 29 2.45 3.12 7.32
C ALA A 29 0.94 2.95 7.43
N THR A 30 0.49 2.16 8.39
CA THR A 30 -0.93 1.99 8.71
C THR A 30 -1.12 1.93 10.22
N LYS A 31 -2.34 1.61 10.67
CA LYS A 31 -2.70 1.46 12.08
C LYS A 31 -3.64 0.28 12.25
N ASP A 32 -3.83 -0.13 13.50
CA ASP A 32 -4.87 -1.09 13.85
C ASP A 32 -6.24 -0.58 13.40
N LEU A 33 -7.07 -1.50 12.89
CA LEU A 33 -8.44 -1.25 12.49
C LEU A 33 -9.40 -2.10 13.32
N ILE A 34 -10.67 -1.68 13.38
CA ILE A 34 -11.74 -2.40 14.06
C ILE A 34 -12.91 -2.55 13.09
N PHE A 35 -13.41 -3.76 12.91
CA PHE A 35 -14.63 -4.05 12.17
C PHE A 35 -15.49 -5.04 12.97
N GLU A 36 -16.73 -4.67 13.29
CA GLU A 36 -17.66 -5.49 14.09
C GLU A 36 -17.00 -6.07 15.38
N ASN A 37 -16.32 -5.19 16.15
CA ASN A 37 -15.55 -5.52 17.35
C ASN A 37 -14.33 -6.44 17.15
N LYS A 38 -13.99 -6.81 15.92
CA LYS A 38 -12.76 -7.56 15.59
C LYS A 38 -11.63 -6.58 15.28
N LYS A 39 -10.53 -6.71 16.02
CA LYS A 39 -9.32 -5.93 15.79
C LYS A 39 -8.47 -6.57 14.69
N VAL A 40 -8.10 -5.79 13.68
CA VAL A 40 -7.10 -6.16 12.68
C VAL A 40 -5.82 -5.42 13.00
N LEU A 41 -4.74 -6.16 13.27
CA LEU A 41 -3.44 -5.58 13.61
C LEU A 41 -2.88 -4.80 12.42
N ALA A 42 -2.18 -3.69 12.70
CA ALA A 42 -1.56 -2.83 11.69
C ALA A 42 -0.68 -3.63 10.72
N GLU A 43 0.08 -4.62 11.20
CA GLU A 43 0.89 -5.51 10.36
C GLU A 43 0.04 -6.27 9.34
N ASN A 44 -1.09 -6.84 9.77
CA ASN A 44 -2.01 -7.55 8.89
C ASN A 44 -2.65 -6.60 7.87
N VAL A 45 -3.02 -5.38 8.29
CA VAL A 45 -3.52 -4.34 7.37
C VAL A 45 -2.46 -4.00 6.33
N GLN A 46 -1.22 -3.75 6.77
CA GLN A 46 -0.10 -3.36 5.92
C GLN A 46 0.17 -4.42 4.86
N ILE A 47 0.37 -5.68 5.29
CA ILE A 47 0.69 -6.79 4.38
C ILE A 47 -0.47 -7.08 3.43
N SER A 48 -1.73 -7.02 3.91
CA SER A 48 -2.90 -7.29 3.06
C SER A 48 -3.02 -6.26 1.93
N PHE A 49 -2.90 -4.97 2.25
CA PHE A 49 -3.03 -3.91 1.24
C PHE A 49 -1.83 -3.85 0.30
N LEU A 50 -0.59 -3.98 0.80
CA LEU A 50 0.58 -4.04 -0.07
C LEU A 50 0.52 -5.25 -1.03
N SER A 51 0.03 -6.40 -0.57
CA SER A 51 -0.16 -7.59 -1.41
C SER A 51 -1.19 -7.34 -2.51
N ALA A 52 -2.33 -6.72 -2.17
CA ALA A 52 -3.35 -6.40 -3.15
C ALA A 52 -2.87 -5.36 -4.19
N LEU A 53 -2.09 -4.37 -3.74
CA LEU A 53 -1.60 -3.27 -4.58
C LEU A 53 -0.53 -3.69 -5.61
N GLN A 54 0.08 -4.86 -5.48
CA GLN A 54 0.95 -5.43 -6.51
C GLN A 54 0.24 -5.61 -7.87
N ASN A 55 -1.09 -5.71 -7.88
CA ASN A 55 -1.86 -5.76 -9.14
C ASN A 55 -1.95 -4.41 -9.86
N PHE A 56 -1.70 -3.30 -9.15
CA PHE A 56 -1.90 -1.94 -9.65
C PHE A 56 -0.58 -1.17 -9.80
N ALA A 57 0.47 -1.58 -9.10
CA ALA A 57 1.75 -0.89 -9.03
C ALA A 57 2.93 -1.86 -8.91
N GLN A 58 4.11 -1.38 -9.27
CA GLN A 58 5.35 -2.04 -8.89
C GLN A 58 5.63 -1.72 -7.41
N VAL A 59 5.62 -2.74 -6.55
CA VAL A 59 5.88 -2.55 -5.11
C VAL A 59 7.34 -2.88 -4.81
N LEU A 60 8.08 -1.93 -4.25
CA LEU A 60 9.51 -2.03 -3.96
C LEU A 60 9.82 -1.48 -2.57
N THR A 61 10.96 -1.85 -2.00
CA THR A 61 11.56 -1.12 -0.86
C THR A 61 12.26 0.15 -1.35
N ALA A 62 12.48 1.11 -0.46
CA ALA A 62 13.22 2.34 -0.75
C ALA A 62 14.63 2.03 -1.27
N ASP A 63 15.29 1.05 -0.64
CA ASP A 63 16.61 0.55 -1.04
C ASP A 63 16.63 0.00 -2.47
N GLN A 64 15.61 -0.77 -2.87
CA GLN A 64 15.51 -1.29 -4.23
C GLN A 64 15.27 -0.17 -5.24
N PHE A 65 14.43 0.80 -4.90
CA PHE A 65 14.11 1.94 -5.76
C PHE A 65 15.33 2.85 -5.99
N LEU A 66 16.13 3.11 -4.96
CA LEU A 66 17.31 3.97 -5.04
C LEU A 66 18.53 3.31 -5.73
N LYS A 67 18.53 1.98 -5.87
CA LYS A 67 19.60 1.22 -6.54
C LYS A 67 19.35 1.01 -8.04
N GLY A 68 18.17 1.40 -8.54
CA GLY A 68 17.83 1.40 -9.97
C GLY A 68 18.35 2.64 -10.68
#